data_AF-A0A238V1S0-F1
#
_entry.id   AF-A0A238V1S0-F1
#
_cell.length_a   1.000
_cell.length_b   1.000
_cell.length_c   1.000
_cell.angle_alpha   90.00
_cell.angle_beta   90.00
_cell.angle_gamma   90.00
#
_symmetry.space_group_name_H-M   'P 1'
#
loop_
_entity.id
_entity.type
_entity.pdbx_description
1 polymer ?
#
loop_
_entity_poly.entity_id
_entity_poly.type
_entity_poly.pdbx_seq_one_letter_code
_entity_poly.pdbx_strand_id
1 'polypeptide(L)'
;MGASGWHYFTDYEPDLRVVLDRLHRQAFGAGEYYWPDDDEDDSWEPVRPATLERLLADAAVASTGTHSVLDIVRVVAPGESDGFGTLRHLMPEEVHRLFGTAMPTREQFLHRLSTLGDFGQRWSGYCVVLDNGVGGMRQLAVWGYSGD
;
A
#
# COMPACT_ATOMS: atom_id res chain seq x y z
N MET A 1 3.32 19.28 4.31
CA MET A 1 3.38 17.99 3.59
C MET A 1 2.20 17.18 4.09
N GLY A 2 1.53 16.42 3.21
CA GLY A 2 0.28 15.70 3.51
C GLY A 2 0.41 14.21 3.16
N ALA A 3 -0.55 13.39 3.62
CA ALA A 3 -0.61 11.97 3.29
C ALA A 3 -0.45 11.73 1.80
N SER A 4 0.39 10.75 1.46
CA SER A 4 0.71 10.38 0.09
C SER A 4 0.06 9.05 -0.27
N GLY A 5 -0.51 9.00 -1.47
CA GLY A 5 -1.08 7.78 -2.02
C GLY A 5 0.01 6.89 -2.62
N TRP A 6 -0.07 5.60 -2.34
CA TRP A 6 0.82 4.58 -2.90
C TRP A 6 0.00 3.42 -3.45
N HIS A 7 0.55 2.70 -4.45
CA HIS A 7 -0.09 1.52 -5.00
C HIS A 7 0.93 0.54 -5.58
N TYR A 8 0.59 -0.75 -5.55
CA TYR A 8 1.42 -1.86 -5.99
C TYR A 8 0.57 -2.88 -6.75
N PHE A 9 1.21 -3.61 -7.67
CA PHE A 9 0.65 -4.80 -8.29
C PHE A 9 1.50 -6.01 -7.93
N THR A 10 0.86 -7.12 -7.60
CA THR A 10 1.53 -8.38 -7.27
C THR A 10 0.70 -9.55 -7.79
N ASP A 11 1.33 -10.71 -7.96
CA ASP A 11 0.60 -11.95 -8.23
C ASP A 11 -0.40 -12.24 -7.12
N TYR A 12 -1.54 -12.80 -7.50
CA TYR A 12 -2.59 -13.19 -6.57
C TYR A 12 -2.07 -14.24 -5.58
N GLU A 13 -2.27 -13.95 -4.31
CA GLU A 13 -1.96 -14.82 -3.19
C GLU A 13 -3.13 -14.72 -2.20
N PRO A 14 -3.80 -15.84 -1.85
CA PRO A 14 -4.94 -15.82 -0.94
C PRO A 14 -4.61 -15.35 0.48
N ASP A 15 -3.38 -15.53 0.97
CA ASP A 15 -2.98 -14.98 2.27
C ASP A 15 -2.38 -13.58 2.12
N LEU A 16 -3.16 -12.56 2.48
CA LEU A 16 -2.70 -11.18 2.46
C LEU A 16 -1.48 -10.92 3.35
N ARG A 17 -1.17 -11.77 4.35
CA ARG A 17 0.05 -11.61 5.14
C ARG A 17 1.29 -11.88 4.30
N VAL A 18 1.22 -12.88 3.41
CA VAL A 18 2.27 -13.19 2.46
C VAL A 18 2.41 -12.08 1.43
N VAL A 19 1.28 -11.51 0.98
CA VAL A 19 1.28 -10.32 0.11
C VAL A 19 1.97 -9.14 0.80
N LEU A 20 1.58 -8.83 2.04
CA LEU A 20 2.11 -7.69 2.78
C LEU A 20 3.62 -7.82 3.00
N ASP A 21 4.09 -8.99 3.46
CA ASP A 21 5.53 -9.26 3.65
C ASP A 21 6.33 -9.11 2.34
N ARG A 22 5.76 -9.58 1.22
CA ARG A 22 6.38 -9.42 -0.10
C ARG A 22 6.48 -7.94 -0.48
N LEU A 23 5.41 -7.18 -0.31
CA LEU A 23 5.38 -5.76 -0.64
C LEU A 23 6.31 -4.95 0.26
N HIS A 24 6.44 -5.32 1.54
CA HIS A 24 7.43 -4.71 2.44
C HIS A 24 8.85 -4.92 1.94
N ARG A 25 9.21 -6.15 1.59
CA ARG A 25 10.54 -6.45 1.05
C ARG A 25 10.81 -5.74 -0.28
N GLN A 26 9.79 -5.66 -1.14
CA GLN A 26 9.90 -4.96 -2.42
C GLN A 26 10.11 -3.45 -2.21
N ALA A 27 9.23 -2.79 -1.45
CA ALA A 27 9.29 -1.34 -1.24
C ALA A 27 10.60 -0.93 -0.53
N PHE A 28 10.99 -1.67 0.52
CA PHE A 28 12.25 -1.43 1.21
C PHE A 28 13.46 -1.65 0.30
N GLY A 29 13.51 -2.78 -0.42
CA GLY A 29 14.63 -3.10 -1.31
C GLY A 29 14.76 -2.18 -2.51
N ALA A 30 13.66 -1.58 -2.97
CA ALA A 30 13.64 -0.60 -4.06
C ALA A 30 13.87 0.84 -3.58
N GLY A 31 13.88 1.10 -2.27
CA GLY A 31 13.94 2.46 -1.72
C GLY A 31 12.66 3.28 -1.93
N GLU A 32 11.53 2.63 -2.25
CA GLU A 32 10.23 3.25 -2.54
C GLU A 32 9.50 3.66 -1.25
N TYR A 33 10.16 4.50 -0.45
CA TYR A 33 9.65 5.03 0.80
C TYR A 33 10.27 6.40 1.10
N TYR A 34 9.52 7.20 1.86
CA TYR A 34 9.97 8.48 2.38
C TYR A 34 11.02 8.28 3.48
N TRP A 35 12.13 9.00 3.36
CA TRP A 35 13.18 9.08 4.36
C TRP A 35 13.39 10.55 4.74
N PRO A 36 13.17 10.94 6.01
CA PRO A 36 13.23 12.35 6.44
C PRO A 36 14.52 13.07 6.06
N ASP A 37 15.67 12.40 6.16
CA ASP A 37 16.96 13.04 5.85
C ASP A 37 17.17 13.28 4.34
N ASP A 38 16.35 12.69 3.45
CA ASP A 38 16.43 13.00 2.01
C ASP A 38 16.00 14.45 1.70
N ASP A 39 15.24 15.08 2.59
CA ASP A 39 14.81 16.48 2.46
C ASP A 39 15.84 17.47 3.07
N GLU A 40 16.88 16.98 3.76
CA GLU A 40 17.92 17.84 4.32
C GLU A 40 18.90 18.28 3.23
N ASP A 41 19.03 19.59 3.01
CA ASP A 41 20.01 20.22 2.10
C ASP A 41 21.42 20.20 2.69
N ASP A 42 21.83 19.04 3.22
CA ASP A 42 23.19 18.81 3.66
C ASP A 42 23.90 17.93 2.62
N SER A 43 25.11 18.34 2.22
CA SER A 43 25.85 17.80 1.07
C SER A 43 26.31 16.33 1.19
N TRP A 44 25.84 15.61 2.20
CA TRP A 44 26.11 14.21 2.45
C TRP A 44 24.91 13.38 2.03
N GLU A 45 25.14 12.31 1.25
CA GLU A 45 24.07 11.35 0.96
C GLU A 45 23.57 10.77 2.29
N PRO A 46 22.27 10.93 2.62
CA PRO A 46 21.72 10.44 3.87
C PRO A 46 21.88 8.93 3.97
N VAL A 47 22.36 8.46 5.12
CA VAL A 47 22.60 7.03 5.34
C VAL A 47 21.26 6.37 5.65
N ARG A 48 20.58 5.93 4.58
CA ARG A 48 19.36 5.15 4.71
C ARG A 48 19.59 3.89 5.54
N PRO A 49 18.60 3.47 6.34
CA PRO A 49 18.72 2.31 7.21
C PRO A 49 18.97 1.03 6.40
N ALA A 50 19.94 0.22 6.84
CA ALA A 50 20.33 -1.00 6.13
C ALA A 50 19.32 -2.16 6.25
N THR A 51 18.32 -2.04 7.11
CA THR A 51 17.32 -3.10 7.37
C THR A 51 15.97 -2.48 7.69
N LEU A 52 14.88 -3.17 7.32
CA LEU A 52 13.52 -2.76 7.62
C LEU A 52 13.27 -2.53 9.12
N GLU A 53 13.82 -3.38 9.98
CA GLU A 53 13.71 -3.22 11.46
C GLU A 53 14.27 -1.87 11.93
N ARG A 54 15.45 -1.47 11.42
CA ARG A 54 16.05 -0.18 11.75
C ARG A 54 15.27 1.00 11.19
N LEU A 55 14.68 0.86 10.00
CA LEU A 55 13.78 1.87 9.45
C LEU A 55 12.57 2.08 10.36
N LEU A 56 11.90 0.99 10.75
CA LEU A 56 10.69 1.06 11.58
C LEU A 56 10.97 1.46 13.04
N ALA A 57 12.20 1.31 13.50
CA ALA A 57 12.65 1.76 14.82
C ALA A 57 13.06 3.25 14.86
N ASP A 58 13.15 3.90 13.70
CA ASP A 58 13.53 5.30 13.61
C ASP A 58 12.41 6.22 14.16
N ALA A 59 12.79 7.21 14.97
CA ALA A 59 11.83 8.06 15.65
C ALA A 59 11.13 9.06 14.72
N ALA A 60 11.83 9.54 13.69
CA ALA A 60 11.24 10.43 12.69
C ALA A 60 10.25 9.63 11.83
N VAL A 61 10.65 8.44 11.37
CA VAL A 61 9.74 7.53 10.64
C VAL A 61 8.52 7.13 11.47
N ALA A 62 8.68 6.88 12.77
CA ALA A 62 7.55 6.58 13.65
C ALA A 62 6.56 7.74 13.78
N SER A 63 7.02 8.99 13.60
CA SER A 63 6.18 10.18 13.63
C SER A 63 5.56 10.49 12.27
N THR A 64 6.35 10.40 11.19
CA THR A 64 5.94 10.87 9.87
C THR A 64 5.38 9.78 8.97
N GLY A 65 5.72 8.53 9.26
CA GLY A 65 5.52 7.41 8.35
C GLY A 65 6.51 7.42 7.20
N THR A 66 6.41 6.37 6.41
CA THR A 66 7.23 6.10 5.23
C THR A 66 6.50 6.46 3.93
N HIS A 67 5.26 6.95 4.01
CA HIS A 67 4.43 7.30 2.86
C HIS A 67 4.29 6.12 1.86
N SER A 68 4.33 4.90 2.37
CA SER A 68 4.39 3.68 1.56
C SER A 68 3.63 2.52 2.24
N VAL A 69 3.62 1.36 1.58
CA VAL A 69 3.07 0.12 2.16
C VAL A 69 3.78 -0.32 3.45
N LEU A 70 4.99 0.18 3.74
CA LEU A 70 5.70 -0.11 4.98
C LEU A 70 4.97 0.41 6.23
N ASP A 71 4.09 1.40 6.08
CA ASP A 71 3.24 1.91 7.17
C ASP A 71 2.08 0.96 7.53
N ILE A 72 1.89 -0.09 6.73
CA ILE A 72 0.84 -1.09 6.94
C ILE A 72 1.45 -2.31 7.63
N VAL A 73 1.04 -2.58 8.87
CA VAL A 73 1.70 -3.54 9.76
C VAL A 73 0.88 -4.80 10.03
N ARG A 74 -0.41 -4.80 9.68
CA ARG A 74 -1.29 -5.96 9.92
C ARG A 74 -2.36 -6.12 8.86
N VAL A 75 -2.76 -7.35 8.65
CA VAL A 75 -3.94 -7.70 7.84
C VAL A 75 -5.13 -7.87 8.75
N VAL A 76 -6.28 -7.30 8.36
CA VAL A 76 -7.57 -7.51 9.02
C VAL A 76 -8.49 -8.35 8.14
N ALA A 77 -9.40 -9.09 8.77
CA ALA A 77 -10.30 -9.95 8.03
C ALA A 77 -11.31 -9.12 7.21
N PRO A 78 -11.85 -9.66 6.11
CA PRO A 78 -12.96 -9.03 5.43
C PRO A 78 -14.11 -8.77 6.43
N GLY A 79 -14.44 -7.50 6.64
CA GLY A 79 -15.64 -7.07 7.38
C GLY A 79 -15.30 -6.52 8.76
N GLU A 80 -14.05 -6.71 9.17
CA GLU A 80 -13.47 -5.94 10.26
C GLU A 80 -13.24 -4.49 9.81
N SER A 81 -13.39 -3.56 10.75
CA SER A 81 -13.13 -2.15 10.49
C SER A 81 -11.70 -1.98 10.00
N ASP A 82 -11.54 -1.18 8.95
CA ASP A 82 -10.24 -0.58 8.67
C ASP A 82 -9.84 0.33 9.84
N GLY A 83 -8.53 0.47 10.02
CA GLY A 83 -7.92 1.28 11.04
C GLY A 83 -6.43 1.43 10.81
N PHE A 84 -5.77 2.14 11.71
CA PHE A 84 -4.35 2.46 11.59
C PHE A 84 -3.48 1.22 11.32
N GLY A 85 -2.69 1.30 10.25
CA GLY A 85 -1.75 0.29 9.80
C GLY A 85 -2.39 -1.01 9.31
N THR A 86 -3.63 -0.99 8.84
CA THR A 86 -4.34 -2.21 8.40
C THR A 86 -4.37 -2.39 6.88
N LEU A 87 -4.27 -3.64 6.42
CA LEU A 87 -4.56 -4.06 5.05
C LEU A 87 -5.81 -4.95 5.03
N ARG A 88 -6.75 -4.69 4.12
CA ARG A 88 -7.89 -5.59 3.89
C ARG A 88 -8.26 -5.75 2.42
N HIS A 89 -8.97 -6.83 2.12
CA HIS A 89 -9.71 -6.92 0.86
C HIS A 89 -10.88 -5.93 0.85
N LEU A 90 -11.17 -5.38 -0.32
CA LEU A 90 -12.47 -4.79 -0.57
C LEU A 90 -13.57 -5.84 -0.50
N MET A 91 -14.72 -5.41 0.01
CA MET A 91 -15.96 -6.16 -0.07
C MET A 91 -16.52 -6.18 -1.48
N PRO A 92 -17.22 -7.25 -1.89
CA PRO A 92 -17.86 -7.31 -3.20
C PRO A 92 -18.69 -6.07 -3.54
N GLU A 93 -19.41 -5.52 -2.57
CA GLU A 93 -20.23 -4.31 -2.72
C GLU A 93 -19.39 -3.04 -2.89
N GLU A 94 -18.23 -2.96 -2.22
CA GLU A 94 -17.26 -1.87 -2.39
C GLU A 94 -16.61 -1.94 -3.77
N VAL A 95 -16.22 -3.14 -4.23
CA VAL A 95 -15.67 -3.34 -5.58
C VAL A 95 -16.69 -2.89 -6.63
N HIS A 96 -17.95 -3.32 -6.51
CA HIS A 96 -18.98 -2.91 -7.45
C HIS A 96 -19.25 -1.40 -7.40
N ARG A 97 -19.27 -0.80 -6.21
CA ARG A 97 -19.47 0.65 -6.05
C ARG A 97 -18.35 1.47 -6.69
N LEU A 98 -17.10 1.05 -6.50
CA LEU A 98 -15.92 1.79 -6.97
C LEU A 98 -15.65 1.58 -8.46
N PHE A 99 -15.83 0.35 -8.95
CA PHE A 99 -15.41 -0.03 -10.31
C PHE A 99 -16.59 -0.33 -11.24
N GLY A 100 -17.80 -0.53 -10.73
CA GLY A 100 -18.98 -0.94 -11.52
C GLY A 100 -18.98 -2.41 -11.93
N THR A 101 -18.03 -3.22 -11.43
CA THR A 101 -17.85 -4.64 -11.76
C THR A 101 -17.42 -5.40 -10.50
N ALA A 102 -17.58 -6.71 -10.48
CA ALA A 102 -17.11 -7.57 -9.40
C ALA A 102 -15.61 -7.90 -9.50
N MET A 103 -15.02 -7.72 -10.68
CA MET A 103 -13.62 -8.04 -10.95
C MET A 103 -13.05 -7.01 -11.94
N PRO A 104 -12.43 -5.92 -11.45
CA PRO A 104 -11.90 -4.88 -12.31
C PRO A 104 -10.63 -5.33 -13.05
N THR A 105 -10.41 -4.81 -14.25
CA THR A 105 -9.12 -4.96 -14.92
C THR A 105 -8.09 -3.99 -14.34
N ARG A 106 -6.80 -4.24 -14.62
CA ARG A 106 -5.73 -3.31 -14.25
C ARG A 106 -5.95 -1.90 -14.80
N GLU A 107 -6.44 -1.78 -16.02
CA GLU A 107 -6.73 -0.49 -16.66
C GLU A 107 -7.87 0.24 -15.93
N GLN A 108 -8.95 -0.47 -15.57
CA GLN A 108 -10.05 0.09 -14.78
C GLN A 108 -9.59 0.55 -13.40
N PHE A 109 -8.69 -0.20 -12.76
CA PHE A 109 -8.08 0.20 -11.51
C PHE A 109 -7.28 1.50 -11.66
N LEU A 110 -6.37 1.57 -12.64
CA LEU A 110 -5.53 2.75 -12.87
C LEU A 110 -6.36 3.99 -13.21
N HIS A 111 -7.42 3.85 -14.01
CA HIS A 111 -8.35 4.93 -14.32
C HIS A 111 -9.07 5.48 -13.08
N ARG A 112 -9.29 4.64 -12.05
CA ARG A 112 -9.94 5.03 -10.79
C ARG A 112 -8.96 5.48 -9.70
N LEU A 113 -7.67 5.20 -9.85
CA LEU A 113 -6.68 5.34 -8.78
C LEU A 113 -6.69 6.73 -8.11
N SER A 114 -6.82 7.81 -8.90
CA SER A 114 -6.89 9.18 -8.37
C SER A 114 -8.10 9.43 -7.47
N THR A 115 -9.22 8.75 -7.73
CA THR A 115 -10.46 8.84 -6.93
C THR A 115 -10.50 7.86 -5.76
N LEU A 116 -9.61 6.86 -5.75
CA LEU A 116 -9.50 5.92 -4.63
C LEU A 116 -8.90 6.57 -3.37
N GLY A 117 -8.33 7.78 -3.49
CA GLY A 117 -7.81 8.51 -2.33
C GLY A 117 -8.83 9.05 -1.37
N ASP A 118 -10.05 9.26 -1.85
CA ASP A 118 -11.17 9.62 -0.99
C ASP A 118 -11.84 8.37 -0.37
N PHE A 119 -11.37 7.17 -0.73
CA PHE A 119 -11.92 5.92 -0.24
C PHE A 119 -11.16 5.43 0.99
N GLY A 120 -11.90 5.21 2.08
CA GLY A 120 -11.40 4.56 3.27
C GLY A 120 -10.75 5.50 4.28
N GLN A 121 -9.99 4.93 5.21
CA GLN A 121 -9.28 5.66 6.25
C GLN A 121 -7.84 5.95 5.83
N ARG A 122 -7.34 7.12 6.23
CA ARG A 122 -5.89 7.39 6.22
C ARG A 122 -5.18 6.34 7.07
N TRP A 123 -3.92 6.09 6.75
CA TRP A 123 -3.09 5.06 7.37
C TRP A 123 -3.66 3.65 7.21
N SER A 124 -4.38 3.39 6.12
CA SER A 124 -4.93 2.08 5.80
C SER A 124 -4.63 1.71 4.34
N GLY A 125 -4.53 0.41 4.10
CA GLY A 125 -4.35 -0.22 2.81
C GLY A 125 -5.55 -1.08 2.43
N TYR A 126 -5.81 -1.13 1.14
CA TYR A 126 -6.91 -1.87 0.53
C TYR A 126 -6.37 -2.69 -0.63
N CYS A 127 -7.05 -3.79 -0.94
CA CYS A 127 -6.70 -4.58 -2.10
C CYS A 127 -7.90 -5.18 -2.82
N VAL A 128 -7.72 -5.41 -4.12
CA VAL A 128 -8.73 -5.99 -5.01
C VAL A 128 -8.06 -6.97 -5.97
N VAL A 129 -8.75 -8.07 -6.26
CA VAL A 129 -8.30 -9.03 -7.27
C VAL A 129 -8.65 -8.48 -8.65
N LEU A 130 -7.66 -8.49 -9.54
CA LEU A 130 -7.79 -8.00 -10.90
C LEU A 130 -8.08 -9.13 -11.88
N ASP A 131 -8.93 -8.82 -12.85
CA ASP A 131 -9.10 -9.65 -14.04
C ASP A 131 -7.95 -9.41 -15.03
N ASN A 132 -7.27 -10.48 -15.40
CA ASN A 132 -6.20 -10.51 -16.39
C ASN A 132 -6.60 -11.27 -17.66
N GLY A 133 -7.89 -11.48 -17.87
CA GLY A 133 -8.44 -12.17 -19.03
C GLY A 133 -8.26 -13.69 -18.97
N VAL A 134 -8.78 -14.36 -19.99
CA VAL A 134 -8.79 -15.83 -20.06
C VAL A 134 -7.35 -16.37 -20.15
N GLY A 135 -6.94 -17.16 -19.16
CA GLY A 135 -5.60 -17.75 -19.08
C GLY A 135 -4.53 -16.85 -18.44
N GLY A 136 -4.89 -15.62 -18.06
CA GLY A 136 -4.00 -14.73 -17.30
C GLY A 136 -3.85 -15.17 -15.84
N MET A 137 -2.64 -15.08 -15.30
CA MET A 137 -2.44 -15.21 -13.85
C MET A 137 -3.20 -14.09 -13.15
N ARG A 138 -4.01 -14.41 -12.14
CA ARG A 138 -4.71 -13.37 -11.36
C ARG A 138 -3.67 -12.49 -10.66
N GLN A 139 -3.96 -11.19 -10.61
CA GLN A 139 -3.15 -10.22 -9.89
C GLN A 139 -3.96 -9.57 -8.78
N LEU A 140 -3.24 -9.02 -7.81
CA LEU A 140 -3.77 -8.17 -6.76
C LEU A 140 -3.30 -6.75 -7.01
N ALA A 141 -4.23 -5.79 -6.99
CA ALA A 141 -3.92 -4.39 -6.81
C ALA A 141 -3.99 -4.07 -5.32
N VAL A 142 -2.96 -3.43 -4.79
CA VAL A 142 -2.88 -2.97 -3.40
C VAL A 142 -2.64 -1.47 -3.41
N TRP A 143 -3.37 -0.70 -2.61
CA TRP A 143 -3.18 0.74 -2.51
C TRP A 143 -3.51 1.24 -1.12
N GLY A 144 -3.07 2.45 -0.79
CA GLY A 144 -3.37 3.08 0.47
C GLY A 144 -2.82 4.50 0.54
N TYR A 145 -3.04 5.11 1.70
CA TYR A 145 -2.58 6.46 1.98
C TYR A 145 -1.96 6.48 3.37
N SER A 146 -0.73 6.94 3.46
CA SER A 146 -0.03 7.11 4.73
C SER A 146 0.91 8.31 4.65
N GLY A 147 1.44 8.72 5.80
CA GLY A 147 2.19 9.97 5.91
C GLY A 147 1.42 11.09 6.63
N ASP A 148 2.19 12.09 7.07
CA ASP A 148 1.78 13.31 7.78
C ASP A 148 0.48 13.95 7.30
#